data_AF-A0A931ZVS0-F1
#
_entry.id   AF-A0A931ZVS0-F1
#
_cell.length_a   1.000
_cell.length_b   1.000
_cell.length_c   1.000
_cell.angle_alpha   90.00
_cell.angle_beta   90.00
_cell.angle_gamma   90.00
#
_symmetry.space_group_name_H-M   'P 1'
#
loop_
_entity.id
_entity.type
_entity.pdbx_description
1 polymer ?
#
loop_
_entity_poly.entity_id
_entity_poly.type
_entity_poly.pdbx_seq_one_letter_code
_entity_poly.pdbx_strand_id
1 'polypeptide(L)'
;MNSSTSLRVGLLLTALAAAACSEEAPPPVYQAIPVARRDIVVSASAAGAVEPVTTVDVKSKASGEVIAVYVETGDAVKPGQQLVRIDQRTPLNALRQAEANIEVAKAQLANADAQLKRAEDLHQSAAITDQEYESARLQAAQARAQLVAAERTLQDAKISYEDTDVRAPIAGTIIQRTVALGTVISSAMSNVGGGTVLLQMANLDTVQVRALVDETDIG
;
A
#
# COMPACT_ATOMS: atom_id res chain seq x y z
N MET A 1 -18.81 -118.04 32.69
CA MET A 1 -19.16 -119.38 32.15
C MET A 1 -19.72 -119.22 30.75
N ASN A 2 -19.36 -120.13 29.85
CA ASN A 2 -19.98 -120.62 28.58
C ASN A 2 -21.25 -119.91 28.04
N SER A 3 -21.57 -119.84 26.74
CA SER A 3 -20.89 -120.08 25.43
C SER A 3 -21.93 -119.72 24.31
N SER A 4 -21.77 -119.81 22.99
CA SER A 4 -20.70 -120.19 22.03
C SER A 4 -21.04 -119.62 20.62
N THR A 5 -20.08 -119.64 19.68
CA THR A 5 -20.25 -119.89 18.22
C THR A 5 -21.54 -119.40 17.50
N SER A 6 -21.53 -118.29 16.77
CA SER A 6 -21.05 -118.12 15.37
C SER A 6 -21.97 -118.66 14.25
N LEU A 7 -22.46 -117.75 13.39
CA LEU A 7 -22.85 -118.06 12.01
C LEU A 7 -22.46 -116.89 11.08
N ARG A 8 -22.07 -117.19 9.83
CA ARG A 8 -21.52 -116.24 8.84
C ARG A 8 -22.43 -116.15 7.60
N VAL A 9 -22.12 -115.16 6.75
CA VAL A 9 -22.45 -115.04 5.31
C VAL A 9 -23.81 -114.42 4.96
N GLY A 10 -23.72 -113.32 4.20
CA GLY A 10 -24.82 -112.46 3.74
C GLY A 10 -24.26 -111.09 3.32
N LEU A 11 -23.26 -111.04 2.44
CA LEU A 11 -23.48 -110.80 1.00
C LEU A 11 -24.06 -109.39 0.76
N LEU A 12 -23.29 -108.30 0.91
CA LEU A 12 -22.15 -107.87 0.08
C LEU A 12 -22.56 -107.45 -1.35
N LEU A 13 -23.66 -106.70 -1.52
CA LEU A 13 -24.12 -106.23 -2.85
C LEU A 13 -24.85 -104.88 -2.93
N THR A 14 -24.78 -104.01 -1.91
CA THR A 14 -25.40 -102.66 -1.92
C THR A 14 -24.44 -101.53 -1.53
N ALA A 15 -23.14 -101.69 -1.81
CA ALA A 15 -22.10 -100.72 -1.47
C ALA A 15 -21.64 -99.81 -2.63
N LEU A 16 -22.24 -99.90 -3.83
CA LEU A 16 -21.63 -99.30 -5.03
C LEU A 16 -22.60 -98.89 -6.15
N ALA A 17 -23.71 -98.19 -5.85
CA ALA A 17 -24.68 -97.76 -6.88
C ALA A 17 -25.44 -96.44 -6.60
N ALA A 18 -24.89 -95.51 -5.79
CA ALA A 18 -25.48 -94.19 -5.57
C ALA A 18 -24.44 -93.06 -5.34
N ALA A 19 -23.22 -93.24 -5.84
CA ALA A 19 -22.19 -92.19 -5.85
C ALA A 19 -22.31 -91.33 -7.12
N ALA A 20 -23.43 -90.60 -7.25
CA ALA A 20 -23.68 -89.66 -8.35
C ALA A 20 -24.82 -88.67 -8.02
N CYS A 21 -24.60 -87.75 -7.07
CA CYS A 21 -25.39 -86.53 -6.94
C CYS A 21 -24.44 -85.32 -6.82
N SER A 22 -24.84 -84.21 -7.42
CA SER A 22 -23.94 -83.13 -7.83
C SER A 22 -23.24 -82.39 -6.70
N GLU A 23 -22.06 -81.92 -7.07
CA GLU A 23 -21.25 -80.89 -6.44
C GLU A 23 -22.03 -79.58 -6.22
N GLU A 24 -21.99 -79.05 -5.00
CA GLU A 24 -22.19 -77.63 -4.75
C GLU A 24 -21.21 -77.19 -3.65
N ALA A 25 -20.19 -76.44 -4.04
CA ALA A 25 -19.21 -75.91 -3.09
C ALA A 25 -19.91 -74.96 -2.11
N PRO A 26 -19.59 -74.99 -0.80
CA PRO A 26 -20.25 -74.13 0.17
C PRO A 26 -20.08 -72.66 -0.25
N PRO A 27 -21.17 -71.89 -0.38
CA PRO A 27 -21.09 -70.54 -0.94
C PRO A 27 -20.12 -69.71 -0.09
N PRO A 28 -19.12 -69.04 -0.71
CA PRO A 28 -18.10 -68.30 0.03
C PRO A 28 -18.74 -67.31 1.00
N VAL A 29 -18.30 -67.37 2.26
CA VAL A 29 -18.87 -66.58 3.35
C VAL A 29 -18.40 -65.13 3.23
N TYR A 30 -19.23 -64.29 2.62
CA TYR A 30 -18.96 -62.86 2.47
C TYR A 30 -19.40 -62.08 3.73
N GLN A 31 -18.49 -61.27 4.26
CA GLN A 31 -18.77 -60.40 5.40
C GLN A 31 -19.26 -59.04 4.89
N ALA A 32 -20.58 -58.82 4.91
CA ALA A 32 -21.19 -57.58 4.44
C ALA A 32 -21.06 -56.46 5.49
N ILE A 33 -20.46 -55.33 5.10
CA ILE A 33 -20.35 -54.12 5.93
C ILE A 33 -21.52 -53.17 5.60
N PRO A 34 -22.28 -52.66 6.58
CA PRO A 34 -23.39 -51.74 6.32
C PRO A 34 -22.87 -50.40 5.77
N VAL A 35 -23.31 -50.03 4.56
CA VAL A 35 -22.94 -48.77 3.91
C VAL A 35 -23.90 -47.67 4.38
N ALA A 36 -23.40 -46.75 5.20
CA ALA A 36 -24.09 -45.51 5.53
C ALA A 36 -23.71 -44.40 4.55
N ARG A 37 -24.70 -43.68 4.01
CA ARG A 37 -24.46 -42.41 3.31
C ARG A 37 -23.91 -41.39 4.31
N ARG A 38 -22.82 -40.75 3.95
CA ARG A 38 -22.15 -39.69 4.71
C ARG A 38 -21.68 -38.63 3.71
N ASP A 39 -21.56 -37.39 4.15
CA ASP A 39 -20.99 -36.34 3.33
C ASP A 39 -19.48 -36.57 3.16
N ILE A 40 -18.99 -36.44 1.93
CA ILE A 40 -17.55 -36.51 1.62
C ILE A 40 -17.07 -35.08 1.43
N VAL A 41 -16.28 -34.59 2.37
CA VAL A 41 -15.60 -33.29 2.24
C VAL A 41 -14.32 -33.51 1.44
N VAL A 42 -14.37 -33.18 0.14
CA VAL A 42 -13.16 -33.04 -0.67
C VAL A 42 -12.53 -31.70 -0.30
N SER A 43 -11.29 -31.74 0.17
CA SER A 43 -10.52 -30.54 0.55
C SER A 43 -9.25 -30.47 -0.27
N ALA A 44 -9.14 -29.45 -1.11
CA ALA A 44 -7.88 -29.07 -1.75
C ALA A 44 -7.05 -28.23 -0.77
N SER A 45 -5.74 -28.46 -0.71
CA SER A 45 -4.81 -27.72 0.16
C SER A 45 -3.70 -27.11 -0.69
N ALA A 46 -3.76 -25.79 -0.88
CA ALA A 46 -2.75 -25.04 -1.62
C ALA A 46 -1.89 -24.17 -0.69
N ALA A 47 -0.59 -24.11 -0.95
CA ALA A 47 0.29 -23.15 -0.30
C ALA A 47 0.10 -21.77 -0.94
N GLY A 48 -0.07 -20.74 -0.11
CA GLY A 48 -0.22 -19.35 -0.56
C GLY A 48 0.64 -18.39 0.24
N ALA A 49 0.98 -17.26 -0.38
CA ALA A 49 1.64 -16.15 0.28
C ALA A 49 0.59 -15.24 0.96
N VAL A 50 0.90 -14.76 2.16
CA VAL A 50 0.11 -13.73 2.84
C VAL A 50 0.60 -12.38 2.36
N GLU A 51 -0.26 -11.63 1.65
CA GLU A 51 0.05 -10.31 1.11
C GLU A 51 -0.86 -9.25 1.78
N PRO A 52 -0.37 -8.03 2.06
CA PRO A 52 -1.23 -6.93 2.48
C PRO A 52 -2.21 -6.54 1.37
N VAL A 53 -3.46 -6.21 1.72
CA VAL A 53 -4.46 -5.73 0.73
C VAL A 53 -4.12 -4.33 0.21
N THR A 54 -3.39 -3.52 0.97
CA THR A 54 -2.99 -2.16 0.57
C THR A 54 -1.53 -1.91 0.88
N THR A 55 -0.76 -1.69 -0.18
CA THR A 55 0.67 -1.32 -0.14
C THR A 55 0.85 0.03 -0.81
N VAL A 56 1.67 0.90 -0.22
CA VAL A 56 1.94 2.27 -0.67
C VAL A 56 3.44 2.53 -0.67
N ASP A 57 3.97 2.89 -1.84
CA ASP A 57 5.36 3.30 -2.01
C ASP A 57 5.54 4.78 -1.64
N VAL A 58 6.29 5.06 -0.57
CA VAL A 58 6.62 6.43 -0.16
C VAL A 58 7.80 6.91 -0.99
N LYS A 59 7.54 7.83 -1.92
CA LYS A 59 8.53 8.45 -2.79
C LYS A 59 8.91 9.84 -2.33
N SER A 60 10.10 10.30 -2.72
CA SER A 60 10.53 11.68 -2.44
C SER A 60 9.88 12.70 -3.38
N LYS A 61 9.45 13.82 -2.79
CA LYS A 61 9.06 15.04 -3.51
C LYS A 61 10.20 16.06 -3.61
N ALA A 62 11.11 16.10 -2.63
CA ALA A 62 12.33 16.90 -2.68
C ALA A 62 13.52 16.08 -3.22
N SER A 63 14.49 16.75 -3.82
CA SER A 63 15.78 16.18 -4.22
C SER A 63 16.86 16.59 -3.23
N GLY A 64 17.78 15.69 -2.88
CA GLY A 64 18.87 16.01 -1.95
C GLY A 64 19.49 14.77 -1.32
N GLU A 65 20.35 14.98 -0.32
CA GLU A 65 20.95 13.91 0.48
C GLU A 65 20.07 13.58 1.69
N VAL A 66 19.94 12.30 2.04
CA VAL A 66 19.24 11.85 3.24
C VAL A 66 20.12 12.09 4.48
N ILE A 67 19.73 13.07 5.30
CA ILE A 67 20.46 13.47 6.52
C ILE A 67 19.99 12.80 7.81
N ALA A 68 18.78 12.21 7.81
CA ALA A 68 18.26 11.42 8.92
C ALA A 68 17.18 10.44 8.46
N VAL A 69 17.11 9.27 9.12
CA VAL A 69 16.03 8.29 8.99
C VAL A 69 15.54 7.99 10.40
N TYR A 70 14.22 7.99 10.61
CA TYR A 70 13.58 7.89 11.93
C TYR A 70 12.80 6.59 12.14
N VAL A 71 12.80 5.69 11.15
CA VAL A 71 12.01 4.45 11.14
C VAL A 71 12.82 3.29 10.56
N GLU A 72 12.59 2.09 11.09
CA GLU A 72 13.16 0.85 10.62
C GLU A 72 12.10 -0.05 9.96
N THR A 73 12.56 -1.15 9.34
CA THR A 73 11.65 -2.14 8.75
C THR A 73 11.00 -2.96 9.86
N GLY A 74 9.66 -3.03 9.84
CA GLY A 74 8.85 -3.60 10.92
C GLY A 74 8.20 -2.56 11.84
N ASP A 75 8.59 -1.28 11.78
CA ASP A 75 7.98 -0.23 12.60
C ASP A 75 6.55 0.10 12.15
N ALA A 76 5.65 0.22 13.13
CA ALA A 76 4.30 0.75 12.93
C ALA A 76 4.32 2.30 13.00
N VAL A 77 3.79 2.96 11.98
CA VAL A 77 3.80 4.41 11.82
C VAL A 77 2.39 4.99 11.64
N LYS A 78 2.21 6.22 12.12
CA LYS A 78 0.95 6.98 12.03
C LYS A 78 0.95 7.93 10.82
N PRO A 79 -0.23 8.31 10.28
CA PRO A 79 -0.30 9.31 9.21
C PRO A 79 0.38 10.62 9.64
N GLY A 80 1.16 11.23 8.75
CA GLY A 80 1.90 12.46 9.03
C GLY A 80 3.16 12.31 9.89
N GLN A 81 3.45 11.11 10.42
CA GLN A 81 4.70 10.81 11.12
C GLN A 81 5.89 11.00 10.18
N GLN A 82 6.93 11.66 10.67
CA GLN A 82 8.16 11.85 9.90
C GLN A 82 8.94 10.53 9.82
N LEU A 83 9.37 10.18 8.60
CA LEU A 83 10.07 8.94 8.29
C LEU A 83 11.54 9.21 7.92
N VAL A 84 11.77 10.23 7.10
CA VAL A 84 13.09 10.62 6.57
C VAL A 84 13.22 12.14 6.60
N ARG A 85 14.44 12.67 6.77
CA ARG A 85 14.77 14.08 6.51
C ARG A 85 15.83 14.18 5.43
N ILE A 86 15.58 15.07 4.48
CA ILE A 86 16.47 15.41 3.36
C ILE A 86 17.22 16.71 3.72
N ASP A 87 18.39 16.98 3.14
CA ASP A 87 19.09 18.26 3.35
C ASP A 87 18.19 19.46 3.00
N GLN A 88 17.91 20.28 4.01
CA GLN A 88 17.00 21.41 3.93
C GLN A 88 17.70 22.72 3.55
N ARG A 89 19.03 22.75 3.44
CA ARG A 89 19.81 23.99 3.24
C ARG A 89 19.35 24.81 2.03
N THR A 90 19.17 24.16 0.87
CA THR A 90 18.74 24.85 -0.35
C THR A 90 17.29 25.34 -0.27
N PRO A 91 16.28 24.51 0.09
CA PRO A 91 14.92 24.99 0.31
C PRO A 91 14.77 26.06 1.40
N LEU A 92 15.51 25.95 2.51
CA LEU A 92 15.50 26.95 3.58
C LEU A 92 16.10 28.30 3.14
N ASN A 93 17.11 28.29 2.27
CA ASN A 93 17.64 29.52 1.67
C ASN A 93 16.62 30.15 0.71
N ALA A 94 15.93 29.34 -0.10
CA ALA A 94 14.87 29.81 -0.99
C ALA A 94 13.67 30.39 -0.19
N LEU A 95 13.27 29.74 0.90
CA LEU A 95 12.24 30.22 1.82
C LEU A 95 12.60 31.60 2.39
N ARG A 96 13.79 31.75 2.98
CA ARG A 96 14.26 33.04 3.53
C ARG A 96 14.38 34.14 2.47
N GLN A 97 14.73 33.80 1.22
CA GLN A 97 14.73 34.75 0.13
C GLN A 97 13.31 35.19 -0.26
N ALA A 98 12.34 34.26 -0.28
CA ALA A 98 10.94 34.58 -0.54
C ALA A 98 10.31 35.42 0.59
N GLU A 99 10.70 35.15 1.86
CA GLU A 99 10.35 35.97 3.02
C GLU A 99 10.94 37.39 2.91
N ALA A 100 12.18 37.55 2.44
CA ALA A 100 12.72 38.90 2.19
C ALA A 100 11.95 39.62 1.06
N ASN A 101 11.60 38.89 -0.01
CA ASN A 101 10.90 39.44 -1.16
C ASN A 101 9.47 39.90 -0.83
N ILE A 102 8.74 39.22 0.07
CA ILE A 102 7.40 39.66 0.47
C ILE A 102 7.44 40.98 1.24
N GLU A 103 8.46 41.21 2.09
CA GLU A 103 8.61 42.48 2.80
C GLU A 103 8.95 43.65 1.86
N VAL A 104 9.76 43.40 0.82
CA VAL A 104 10.01 44.38 -0.25
C VAL A 104 8.71 44.71 -0.99
N ALA A 105 7.92 43.70 -1.37
CA ALA A 105 6.65 43.91 -2.08
C ALA A 105 5.59 44.63 -1.21
N LYS A 106 5.52 44.33 0.10
CA LYS A 106 4.68 45.06 1.07
C LYS A 106 5.08 46.53 1.17
N ALA A 107 6.39 46.82 1.25
CA ALA A 107 6.88 48.20 1.32
C ALA A 107 6.59 48.97 0.03
N GLN A 108 6.70 48.32 -1.13
CA GLN A 108 6.33 48.89 -2.43
C GLN A 108 4.83 49.19 -2.52
N LEU A 109 3.97 48.25 -2.10
CA LEU A 109 2.52 48.47 -2.05
C LEU A 109 2.15 49.60 -1.08
N ALA A 110 2.72 49.63 0.13
CA ALA A 110 2.45 50.70 1.10
C ALA A 110 2.83 52.09 0.56
N ASN A 111 3.93 52.20 -0.19
CA ASN A 111 4.32 53.45 -0.86
C ASN A 111 3.35 53.81 -2.00
N ALA A 112 2.97 52.84 -2.83
CA ALA A 112 2.05 53.06 -3.95
C ALA A 112 0.63 53.41 -3.50
N ASP A 113 0.08 52.72 -2.48
CA ASP A 113 -1.20 53.05 -1.87
C ASP A 113 -1.17 54.46 -1.21
N ALA A 114 -0.05 54.85 -0.58
CA ALA A 114 0.12 56.20 -0.04
C ALA A 114 0.24 57.28 -1.14
N GLN A 115 0.81 56.95 -2.30
CA GLN A 115 0.85 57.84 -3.48
C GLN A 115 -0.54 57.97 -4.11
N LEU A 116 -1.26 56.86 -4.31
CA LEU A 116 -2.63 56.85 -4.78
C LEU A 116 -3.54 57.70 -3.88
N LYS A 117 -3.44 57.54 -2.55
CA LYS A 117 -4.22 58.35 -1.61
C LYS A 117 -3.97 59.87 -1.78
N ARG A 118 -2.71 60.28 -1.93
CA ARG A 118 -2.37 61.70 -2.20
C ARG A 118 -2.88 62.15 -3.57
N ALA A 119 -2.82 61.29 -4.59
CA ALA A 119 -3.35 61.59 -5.91
C ALA A 119 -4.88 61.74 -5.88
N GLU A 120 -5.59 60.91 -5.11
CA GLU A 120 -7.05 60.99 -4.90
C GLU A 120 -7.43 62.31 -4.21
N ASP A 121 -6.76 62.67 -3.11
CA ASP A 121 -6.98 63.95 -2.41
C ASP A 121 -6.71 65.16 -3.34
N LEU A 122 -5.65 65.11 -4.16
CA LEU A 122 -5.32 66.17 -5.13
C LEU A 122 -6.29 66.24 -6.31
N HIS A 123 -6.76 65.09 -6.81
CA HIS A 123 -7.72 64.98 -7.92
C HIS A 123 -9.08 65.55 -7.51
N GLN A 124 -9.55 65.27 -6.29
CA GLN A 124 -10.74 65.89 -5.71
C GLN A 124 -10.62 67.42 -5.59
N SER A 125 -9.40 67.94 -5.38
CA SER A 125 -9.12 69.39 -5.39
C SER A 125 -8.87 69.99 -6.78
N ALA A 126 -9.03 69.20 -7.85
CA ALA A 126 -8.72 69.54 -9.24
C ALA A 126 -7.26 70.03 -9.47
N ALA A 127 -6.33 69.61 -8.62
CA ALA A 127 -4.92 70.01 -8.65
C ALA A 127 -4.04 69.10 -9.54
N ILE A 128 -4.55 67.94 -9.96
CA ILE A 128 -3.89 67.02 -10.91
C ILE A 128 -4.88 66.57 -12.00
N THR A 129 -4.36 66.06 -13.10
CA THR A 129 -5.13 65.53 -14.23
C THR A 129 -5.65 64.10 -13.99
N ASP A 130 -6.70 63.72 -14.72
CA ASP A 130 -7.21 62.33 -14.73
C ASP A 130 -6.12 61.31 -15.09
N GLN A 131 -5.21 61.68 -16.00
CA GLN A 131 -4.10 60.84 -16.43
C GLN A 131 -3.11 60.58 -15.29
N GLU A 132 -2.80 61.59 -14.47
CA GLU A 132 -1.92 61.43 -13.31
C GLU A 132 -2.57 60.55 -12.24
N TYR A 133 -3.86 60.77 -11.94
CA TYR A 133 -4.63 59.94 -11.01
C TYR A 133 -4.70 58.46 -11.45
N GLU A 134 -5.09 58.19 -12.70
CA GLU A 134 -5.14 56.82 -13.22
C GLU A 134 -3.74 56.18 -13.31
N SER A 135 -2.67 56.97 -13.49
CA SER A 135 -1.29 56.45 -13.41
C SER A 135 -0.92 55.97 -12.00
N ALA A 136 -1.28 56.73 -10.95
CA ALA A 136 -1.06 56.34 -9.56
C ALA A 136 -1.90 55.11 -9.18
N ARG A 137 -3.14 55.05 -9.68
CA ARG A 137 -4.06 53.92 -9.51
C ARG A 137 -3.51 52.65 -10.17
N LEU A 138 -2.97 52.76 -11.38
CA LEU A 138 -2.31 51.66 -12.07
C LEU A 138 -1.05 51.18 -11.32
N GLN A 139 -0.24 52.09 -10.79
CA GLN A 139 0.94 51.74 -9.98
C GLN A 139 0.56 50.98 -8.70
N ALA A 140 -0.48 51.41 -7.98
CA ALA A 140 -0.99 50.70 -6.81
C ALA A 140 -1.53 49.29 -7.18
N ALA A 141 -2.24 49.17 -8.30
CA ALA A 141 -2.70 47.88 -8.82
C ALA A 141 -1.53 46.95 -9.20
N GLN A 142 -0.47 47.48 -9.82
CA GLN A 142 0.75 46.74 -10.14
C GLN A 142 1.49 46.28 -8.89
N ALA A 143 1.70 47.15 -7.91
CA ALA A 143 2.34 46.79 -6.64
C ALA A 143 1.54 45.72 -5.87
N ARG A 144 0.20 45.79 -5.93
CA ARG A 144 -0.69 44.77 -5.35
C ARG A 144 -0.55 43.41 -6.05
N ALA A 145 -0.45 43.41 -7.38
CA ALA A 145 -0.20 42.19 -8.15
C ALA A 145 1.19 41.59 -7.83
N GLN A 146 2.22 42.43 -7.64
CA GLN A 146 3.56 42.01 -7.22
C GLN A 146 3.56 41.39 -5.82
N LEU A 147 2.81 41.95 -4.87
CA LEU A 147 2.64 41.35 -3.54
C LEU A 147 2.02 39.94 -3.63
N VAL A 148 0.95 39.78 -4.41
CA VAL A 148 0.32 38.45 -4.60
C VAL A 148 1.28 37.45 -5.27
N ALA A 149 2.11 37.89 -6.22
CA ALA A 149 3.16 37.05 -6.81
C ALA A 149 4.24 36.65 -5.79
N ALA A 150 4.65 37.56 -4.91
CA ALA A 150 5.59 37.27 -3.83
C ALA A 150 4.99 36.30 -2.79
N GLU A 151 3.71 36.45 -2.45
CA GLU A 151 2.95 35.53 -1.58
C GLU A 151 2.92 34.10 -2.14
N ARG A 152 2.68 33.93 -3.46
CA ARG A 152 2.75 32.61 -4.10
C ARG A 152 4.16 32.03 -4.09
N THR A 153 5.16 32.85 -4.41
CA THR A 153 6.57 32.43 -4.34
C THR A 153 6.95 31.97 -2.93
N LEU A 154 6.48 32.65 -1.88
CA LEU A 154 6.66 32.26 -0.49
C LEU A 154 5.93 30.96 -0.15
N GLN A 155 4.70 30.78 -0.63
CA GLN A 155 3.92 29.55 -0.46
C GLN A 155 4.64 28.35 -1.10
N ASP A 156 5.13 28.50 -2.33
CA ASP A 156 5.83 27.43 -3.07
C ASP A 156 7.19 27.09 -2.44
N ALA A 157 7.93 28.09 -1.96
CA ALA A 157 9.17 27.88 -1.21
C ALA A 157 8.92 27.18 0.13
N LYS A 158 7.81 27.49 0.81
CA LYS A 158 7.39 26.83 2.05
C LYS A 158 7.00 25.37 1.80
N ILE A 159 6.22 25.08 0.76
CA ILE A 159 5.87 23.71 0.36
C ILE A 159 7.16 22.92 0.03
N SER A 160 8.08 23.53 -0.72
CA SER A 160 9.37 22.93 -1.06
C SER A 160 10.24 22.62 0.16
N TYR A 161 10.16 23.43 1.22
CA TYR A 161 10.80 23.17 2.50
C TYR A 161 10.09 22.07 3.29
N GLU A 162 8.75 22.08 3.38
CA GLU A 162 7.97 21.03 4.05
C GLU A 162 8.14 19.65 3.37
N ASP A 163 8.25 19.60 2.05
CA ASP A 163 8.49 18.38 1.26
C ASP A 163 9.90 17.76 1.46
N THR A 164 10.80 18.42 2.21
CA THR A 164 12.08 17.83 2.65
C THR A 164 11.93 16.88 3.86
N ASP A 165 10.85 17.04 4.63
CA ASP A 165 10.48 16.13 5.72
C ASP A 165 9.49 15.10 5.16
N VAL A 166 10.00 13.93 4.77
CA VAL A 166 9.17 12.86 4.19
C VAL A 166 8.30 12.25 5.30
N ARG A 167 6.98 12.28 5.10
CA ARG A 167 5.97 11.81 6.05
C ARG A 167 5.17 10.63 5.53
N ALA A 168 4.67 9.81 6.45
CA ALA A 168 3.76 8.72 6.16
C ALA A 168 2.41 9.23 5.57
N PRO A 169 1.98 8.75 4.39
CA PRO A 169 0.69 9.14 3.80
C PRO A 169 -0.49 8.41 4.46
N ILE A 170 -0.26 7.22 5.03
CA ILE A 170 -1.28 6.37 5.68
C ILE A 170 -0.76 5.84 7.02
N ALA A 171 -1.64 5.26 7.84
CA ALA A 171 -1.24 4.41 8.94
C ALA A 171 -0.82 3.04 8.40
N GLY A 172 0.18 2.40 8.99
CA GLY A 172 0.61 1.07 8.57
C GLY A 172 2.00 0.70 9.11
N THR A 173 2.55 -0.40 8.61
CA THR A 173 3.89 -0.89 8.98
C THR A 173 4.87 -0.69 7.82
N ILE A 174 6.12 -0.34 8.12
CA ILE A 174 7.19 -0.27 7.11
C ILE A 174 7.58 -1.69 6.69
N ILE A 175 7.29 -2.07 5.45
CA ILE A 175 7.61 -3.40 4.90
C ILE A 175 9.03 -3.45 4.34
N GLN A 176 9.50 -2.35 3.73
CA GLN A 176 10.85 -2.27 3.17
C GLN A 176 11.41 -0.85 3.31
N ARG A 177 12.69 -0.74 3.63
CA ARG A 177 13.46 0.51 3.57
C ARG A 177 14.55 0.39 2.51
N THR A 178 14.46 1.23 1.48
CA THR A 178 15.42 1.26 0.36
C THR A 178 16.50 2.32 0.56
N VAL A 179 16.25 3.36 1.38
CA VAL A 179 17.21 4.45 1.65
C VAL A 179 18.12 4.20 2.82
N ALA A 180 19.37 4.67 2.72
CA ALA A 180 20.32 4.81 3.82
C ALA A 180 20.69 6.28 4.07
N LEU A 181 21.25 6.56 5.25
CA LEU A 181 21.94 7.84 5.52
C LEU A 181 23.00 8.12 4.45
N GLY A 182 23.10 9.38 4.01
CA GLY A 182 24.02 9.79 2.93
C GLY A 182 23.60 9.38 1.52
N THR A 183 22.44 8.73 1.34
CA THR A 183 21.93 8.43 -0.01
C THR A 183 21.45 9.71 -0.68
N VAL A 184 21.97 10.01 -1.87
CA VAL A 184 21.43 11.08 -2.73
C VAL A 184 20.20 10.55 -3.45
N ILE A 185 19.08 11.23 -3.28
CA ILE A 185 17.79 10.87 -3.86
C ILE A 185 17.28 11.98 -4.77
N SER A 186 16.50 11.59 -5.77
CA SER A 186 15.92 12.52 -6.74
C SER A 186 14.40 12.51 -6.69
N SER A 187 13.80 13.70 -6.79
CA SER A 187 12.36 13.85 -6.69
C SER A 187 11.63 13.24 -7.88
N ALA A 188 10.46 12.67 -7.62
CA ALA A 188 9.53 12.24 -8.67
C ALA A 188 9.04 13.40 -9.56
N MET A 189 9.02 14.63 -9.02
CA MET A 189 8.61 15.83 -9.76
C MET A 189 9.67 16.28 -10.77
N SER A 190 10.96 16.15 -10.45
CA SER A 190 12.07 16.61 -11.30
C SER A 190 12.62 15.53 -12.24
N ASN A 191 12.26 14.26 -12.04
CA ASN A 191 12.76 13.14 -12.84
C ASN A 191 11.63 12.40 -13.55
N VAL A 192 11.69 12.38 -14.88
CA VAL A 192 10.78 11.63 -15.77
C VAL A 192 10.75 10.13 -15.43
N GLY A 193 11.78 9.60 -14.76
CA GLY A 193 11.84 8.23 -14.24
C GLY A 193 10.98 7.94 -12.99
N GLY A 194 10.14 8.87 -12.52
CA GLY A 194 9.13 8.59 -11.48
C GLY A 194 9.63 8.56 -10.03
N GLY A 195 10.86 9.07 -9.79
CA GLY A 195 11.47 9.33 -8.47
C GLY A 195 11.91 8.10 -7.69
N THR A 196 12.83 8.31 -6.74
CA THR A 196 13.31 7.24 -5.85
C THR A 196 12.22 6.82 -4.85
N VAL A 197 11.87 5.53 -4.82
CA VAL A 197 11.08 4.92 -3.74
C VAL A 197 11.96 4.82 -2.50
N LEU A 198 11.54 5.45 -1.41
CA LEU A 198 12.34 5.54 -0.19
C LEU A 198 12.02 4.41 0.78
N LEU A 199 10.72 4.20 0.99
CA LEU A 199 10.13 3.26 1.93
C LEU A 199 8.89 2.65 1.28
N GLN A 200 8.60 1.39 1.59
CA GLN A 200 7.33 0.75 1.25
C GLN A 200 6.55 0.49 2.53
N MET A 201 5.28 0.91 2.53
CA MET A 201 4.37 0.79 3.66
C MET A 201 3.19 -0.10 3.30
N ALA A 202 2.66 -0.85 4.26
CA ALA A 202 1.41 -1.56 4.05
C ALA A 202 0.55 -1.59 5.32
N ASN A 203 -0.76 -1.72 5.14
CA ASN A 203 -1.67 -2.01 6.25
C ASN A 203 -1.72 -3.54 6.48
N LEU A 204 -1.35 -3.99 7.68
CA LEU A 204 -1.34 -5.39 8.08
C LEU A 204 -2.62 -5.83 8.83
N ASP A 205 -3.54 -4.90 9.13
CA ASP A 205 -4.84 -5.22 9.73
C ASP A 205 -5.73 -6.06 8.77
N THR A 206 -5.57 -5.84 7.46
CA THR A 206 -6.29 -6.55 6.40
C THR A 206 -5.30 -7.19 5.43
N VAL A 207 -5.13 -8.50 5.54
CA VAL A 207 -4.28 -9.32 4.66
C VAL A 207 -5.12 -10.26 3.80
N GLN A 208 -4.62 -10.57 2.61
CA GLN A 208 -5.17 -11.57 1.70
C GLN A 208 -4.18 -12.73 1.53
N VAL A 209 -4.68 -13.94 1.27
CA VAL A 209 -3.84 -15.09 0.93
C VAL A 209 -3.93 -15.32 -0.58
N ARG A 210 -2.80 -15.13 -1.28
CA ARG A 210 -2.67 -15.46 -2.69
C ARG A 210 -2.07 -16.86 -2.81
N ALA A 211 -2.93 -17.84 -3.06
CA ALA A 211 -2.53 -19.22 -3.35
C ALA A 211 -2.69 -19.50 -4.85
N LEU A 212 -1.76 -20.27 -5.42
CA LEU A 212 -1.91 -20.89 -6.72
C LEU A 212 -2.44 -22.30 -6.48
N VAL A 213 -3.59 -22.62 -7.06
CA VAL A 213 -4.20 -23.96 -7.00
C VAL A 213 -4.15 -24.54 -8.40
N ASP A 214 -3.77 -25.81 -8.54
CA ASP A 214 -3.86 -26.51 -9.83
C ASP A 214 -5.33 -26.75 -10.17
N GLU A 215 -5.72 -26.57 -11.44
CA GLU A 215 -7.08 -26.83 -11.92
C GLU A 215 -7.49 -28.27 -11.65
N THR A 216 -6.54 -29.21 -11.72
CA THR A 216 -6.78 -30.64 -11.45
C THR A 216 -7.10 -30.97 -9.99
N ASP A 217 -6.78 -30.10 -9.03
CA ASP A 217 -7.10 -30.27 -7.60
C ASP A 217 -8.48 -29.68 -7.22
N ILE A 218 -9.10 -28.87 -8.10
CA ILE A 218 -10.39 -28.20 -7.85
C ILE A 218 -11.55 -28.68 -8.73
N GLY A 219 -11.26 -29.33 -9.87
CA GLY A 219 -12.22 -30.12 -10.66
C GLY A 219 -12.71 -29.48 -11.96
#